data_AF-A0A7C4D377-F1
#
_entry.id   AF-A0A7C4D377-F1
#
_cell.length_a   1.000
_cell.length_b   1.000
_cell.length_c   1.000
_cell.angle_alpha   90.00
_cell.angle_beta   90.00
_cell.angle_gamma   90.00
#
_symmetry.space_group_name_H-M   'P 1'
#
loop_
_entity.id
_entity.type
_entity.pdbx_description
1 polymer ?
#
loop_
_entity_poly.entity_id
_entity_poly.type
_entity_poly.pdbx_seq_one_letter_code
_entity_poly.pdbx_strand_id
1 'polypeptide(L)'
;MSILHIWNTAGVASVIAKYMDRLFGTRSLVVHRRAFDPFSSTTYGELWDCGAKLFALRCLLLARKFDIVHIHSLDKLVPYLKLLYPGKPIVLHYHGSDIRGKWLQKRKYWSKADAILYSTPDLLDNETPRNAVYMPNPVDTDLFHPPSEDKRRQNSVLAFVYHLDKNKAYAYAKKYGLSVDFLERAIPYRDMPSKLNEYEYYIDQTEIPSLSKTALEALACGLKVIRWDGEIVDKLPEEHRPEKVVRRIWEIYQQLIKDM
;
A
#
# COMPACT_ATOMS: atom_id res chain seq x y z
N MET A 1 -2.45 21.20 -8.73
CA MET A 1 -1.29 20.30 -8.94
C MET A 1 -1.77 19.01 -9.58
N SER A 2 -1.04 18.49 -10.55
CA SER A 2 -1.31 17.23 -11.25
C SER A 2 -0.24 16.19 -10.90
N ILE A 3 -0.67 14.98 -10.54
CA ILE A 3 0.23 13.93 -10.04
C ILE A 3 0.07 12.66 -10.87
N LEU A 4 1.17 12.15 -11.42
CA LEU A 4 1.19 10.84 -12.07
C LEU A 4 1.69 9.80 -11.08
N HIS A 5 0.83 8.88 -10.68
CA HIS A 5 1.21 7.69 -9.93
C HIS A 5 1.53 6.54 -10.89
N ILE A 6 2.74 6.00 -10.80
CA ILE A 6 3.18 4.86 -11.62
C ILE A 6 3.27 3.62 -10.74
N TRP A 7 2.58 2.56 -11.18
CA TRP A 7 2.38 1.31 -10.44
C TRP A 7 1.41 1.45 -9.27
N ASN A 8 0.88 0.33 -8.79
CA ASN A 8 -0.12 0.33 -7.73
C ASN A 8 0.01 -0.89 -6.82
N THR A 9 1.02 -0.89 -5.94
CA THR A 9 1.25 -2.00 -5.02
C THR A 9 0.11 -2.08 -4.01
N ALA A 10 -0.65 -3.20 -4.03
CA ALA A 10 -1.75 -3.48 -3.12
C ALA A 10 -2.81 -2.35 -3.03
N GLY A 11 -3.06 -1.63 -4.13
CA GLY A 11 -4.04 -0.55 -4.19
C GLY A 11 -3.59 0.78 -3.55
N VAL A 12 -2.38 0.86 -2.97
CA VAL A 12 -1.92 2.03 -2.20
C VAL A 12 -1.94 3.32 -3.03
N ALA A 13 -1.49 3.26 -4.29
CA ALA A 13 -1.48 4.44 -5.16
C ALA A 13 -2.90 4.93 -5.45
N SER A 14 -3.86 4.01 -5.64
CA SER A 14 -5.27 4.35 -5.81
C SER A 14 -5.86 5.05 -4.59
N VAL A 15 -5.54 4.59 -3.38
CA VAL A 15 -6.01 5.24 -2.13
C VAL A 15 -5.40 6.62 -1.98
N ILE A 16 -4.08 6.77 -2.19
CA ILE A 16 -3.42 8.08 -2.12
C ILE A 16 -4.04 9.06 -3.12
N ALA A 17 -4.15 8.67 -4.39
CA ALA A 17 -4.70 9.51 -5.45
C ALA A 17 -6.15 9.94 -5.17
N LYS A 18 -7.01 9.00 -4.77
CA LYS A 18 -8.42 9.26 -4.43
C LYS A 18 -8.56 10.34 -3.35
N TYR A 19 -7.81 10.22 -2.26
CA TYR A 19 -7.94 11.14 -1.13
C TYR A 19 -7.18 12.46 -1.36
N MET A 20 -6.08 12.44 -2.13
CA MET A 20 -5.42 13.66 -2.58
C MET A 20 -6.35 14.54 -3.40
N ASP A 21 -7.00 13.96 -4.41
CA ASP A 21 -7.90 14.70 -5.29
C ASP A 21 -9.11 15.23 -4.53
N ARG A 22 -9.66 14.44 -3.59
CA ARG A 22 -10.78 14.84 -2.74
C ARG A 22 -10.43 15.98 -1.77
N LEU A 23 -9.29 15.89 -1.07
CA LEU A 23 -8.99 16.78 0.06
C LEU A 23 -8.18 18.03 -0.34
N PHE A 24 -7.39 17.94 -1.41
CA PHE A 24 -6.49 19.02 -1.82
C PHE A 24 -6.76 19.51 -3.25
N GLY A 25 -7.78 18.99 -3.93
CA GLY A 25 -8.14 19.42 -5.28
C GLY A 25 -7.05 19.13 -6.31
N THR A 26 -6.23 18.11 -6.07
CA THR A 26 -5.24 17.66 -7.05
C THR A 26 -5.92 16.97 -8.24
N ARG A 27 -5.15 16.72 -9.30
CA ARG A 27 -5.57 15.91 -10.45
C ARG A 27 -4.62 14.74 -10.60
N SER A 28 -5.01 13.59 -10.08
CA SER A 28 -4.16 12.41 -10.03
C SER A 28 -4.53 11.40 -11.11
N LEU A 29 -3.51 10.75 -11.67
CA LEU A 29 -3.70 9.60 -12.55
C LEU A 29 -2.82 8.46 -12.04
N VAL A 30 -3.42 7.33 -11.69
CA VAL A 30 -2.70 6.09 -11.38
C VAL A 30 -2.68 5.23 -12.63
N VAL A 31 -1.50 4.75 -13.02
CA VAL A 31 -1.34 3.81 -14.14
C VAL A 31 -0.67 2.53 -13.65
N HIS A 32 -1.28 1.39 -13.96
CA HIS A 32 -0.76 0.08 -13.59
C HIS A 32 -0.96 -0.93 -14.71
N ARG A 33 -0.22 -2.05 -14.69
CA ARG A 33 -0.35 -3.09 -15.69
C ARG A 33 -1.43 -4.09 -15.28
N ARG A 34 -2.38 -4.36 -16.19
CA ARG A 34 -3.49 -5.31 -15.95
C ARG A 34 -3.01 -6.68 -15.46
N ALA A 35 -1.94 -7.20 -16.06
CA ALA A 35 -1.35 -8.49 -15.68
C ALA A 35 -0.84 -8.56 -14.21
N PHE A 36 -0.68 -7.42 -13.54
CA PHE A 36 -0.21 -7.32 -12.15
C PHE A 36 -1.30 -6.82 -11.20
N ASP A 37 -2.57 -6.88 -11.62
CA ASP A 37 -3.71 -6.55 -10.78
C ASP A 37 -4.75 -7.68 -10.75
N PRO A 38 -4.37 -8.91 -10.33
CA PRO A 38 -5.25 -10.07 -10.38
C PRO A 38 -6.49 -9.92 -9.48
N PHE A 39 -6.45 -9.01 -8.51
CA PHE A 39 -7.54 -8.77 -7.56
C PHE A 39 -8.29 -7.46 -7.82
N SER A 40 -8.03 -6.77 -8.93
CA SER A 40 -8.68 -5.48 -9.24
C SER A 40 -8.53 -4.44 -8.11
N SER A 41 -7.33 -4.36 -7.54
CA SER A 41 -6.94 -3.39 -6.50
C SER A 41 -6.74 -1.97 -7.02
N THR A 42 -6.64 -1.79 -8.34
CA THR A 42 -6.69 -0.47 -8.98
C THR A 42 -8.12 0.04 -9.03
N THR A 43 -8.56 0.65 -7.93
CA THR A 43 -9.90 1.21 -7.80
C THR A 43 -10.02 2.66 -8.27
N TYR A 44 -8.87 3.34 -8.41
CA TYR A 44 -8.76 4.73 -8.86
C TYR A 44 -7.57 4.82 -9.84
N GLY A 45 -7.86 5.05 -11.12
CA GLY A 45 -6.86 5.10 -12.21
C GLY A 45 -7.15 4.14 -13.37
N GLU A 46 -6.10 3.82 -14.13
CA GLU A 46 -6.18 3.03 -15.36
C GLU A 46 -5.32 1.75 -15.30
N LEU A 47 -5.90 0.66 -15.82
CA LEU A 47 -5.19 -0.58 -16.09
C LEU A 47 -4.85 -0.69 -17.57
N TRP A 48 -3.56 -0.69 -17.87
CA TRP A 48 -3.07 -0.87 -19.23
C TRP A 48 -2.75 -2.33 -19.50
N ASP A 49 -3.35 -2.87 -20.57
CA ASP A 49 -3.03 -4.19 -21.08
C ASP A 49 -1.86 -4.07 -22.07
N CYS A 50 -0.64 -4.08 -21.53
CA CYS A 50 0.56 -3.98 -22.33
C CYS A 50 1.78 -4.65 -21.69
N GLY A 51 2.77 -4.94 -22.54
CA GLY A 51 4.08 -5.43 -22.12
C GLY A 51 4.88 -4.38 -21.36
N ALA A 52 5.89 -4.83 -20.61
CA ALA A 52 6.68 -3.96 -19.73
C ALA A 52 7.37 -2.79 -20.46
N LYS A 53 7.92 -3.03 -21.67
CA LYS A 53 8.60 -2.00 -22.46
C LYS A 53 7.64 -0.89 -22.91
N LEU A 54 6.46 -1.28 -23.42
CA LEU A 54 5.44 -0.32 -23.86
C LEU A 54 4.85 0.44 -22.66
N PHE A 55 4.64 -0.23 -21.53
CA PHE A 55 4.23 0.42 -20.28
C PHE A 55 5.23 1.49 -19.85
N ALA A 56 6.52 1.14 -19.79
CA ALA A 56 7.59 2.06 -19.45
C ALA A 56 7.63 3.27 -20.39
N LEU A 57 7.61 3.04 -21.71
CA LEU A 57 7.61 4.12 -22.70
C LEU A 57 6.41 5.06 -22.52
N ARG A 58 5.20 4.51 -22.32
CA ARG A 58 4.00 5.32 -22.07
C ARG A 58 4.13 6.14 -20.79
N CYS A 59 4.63 5.56 -19.71
CA CYS A 59 4.87 6.28 -18.46
C CYS A 59 5.88 7.43 -18.64
N LEU A 60 6.98 7.19 -19.35
CA LEU A 60 7.99 8.21 -19.62
C LEU A 60 7.38 9.39 -20.41
N LEU A 61 6.65 9.11 -21.50
CA LEU A 61 6.01 10.18 -22.29
C LEU A 61 4.93 10.93 -21.51
N LEU A 62 4.14 10.21 -20.71
CA LEU A 62 3.04 10.77 -19.94
C LEU A 62 3.54 11.67 -18.81
N ALA A 63 4.65 11.33 -18.17
CA ALA A 63 5.27 12.10 -17.08
C ALA A 63 5.52 13.57 -17.40
N ARG A 64 5.72 13.93 -18.69
CA ARG A 64 5.87 15.34 -19.11
C ARG A 64 4.67 16.21 -18.74
N LYS A 65 3.46 15.63 -18.73
CA LYS A 65 2.18 16.35 -18.57
C LYS A 65 1.79 16.62 -17.10
N PHE A 66 2.53 16.08 -16.15
CA PHE A 66 2.20 16.14 -14.72
C PHE A 66 3.22 16.96 -13.95
N ASP A 67 2.81 17.62 -12.89
CA ASP A 67 3.71 18.43 -12.06
C ASP A 67 4.67 17.53 -11.26
N ILE A 68 4.14 16.43 -10.70
CA ILE A 68 4.89 15.44 -9.90
C ILE A 68 4.70 14.04 -10.47
N VAL A 69 5.76 13.21 -10.38
CA VAL A 69 5.68 11.77 -10.63
C VAL A 69 5.91 11.01 -9.33
N HIS A 70 4.93 10.23 -8.87
CA HIS A 70 5.01 9.38 -7.68
C HIS A 70 5.09 7.91 -8.10
N ILE A 71 6.24 7.28 -7.87
CA ILE A 71 6.53 5.92 -8.33
C ILE A 71 6.43 4.96 -7.15
N HIS A 72 5.58 3.94 -7.29
CA HIS A 72 5.40 2.89 -6.29
C HIS A 72 6.19 1.65 -6.70
N SER A 73 7.23 1.27 -5.95
CA SER A 73 8.07 0.07 -6.17
C SER A 73 8.85 -0.03 -7.51
N LEU A 74 8.39 0.56 -8.61
CA LEU A 74 8.96 0.47 -9.97
C LEU A 74 10.14 1.43 -10.17
N ASP A 75 11.10 1.37 -9.26
CA ASP A 75 12.26 2.26 -9.14
C ASP A 75 13.15 2.35 -10.39
N LYS A 76 13.18 1.30 -11.21
CA LYS A 76 13.93 1.25 -12.47
C LYS A 76 13.58 2.38 -13.45
N LEU A 77 12.40 3.00 -13.33
CA LEU A 77 12.02 4.14 -14.18
C LEU A 77 12.67 5.46 -13.76
N VAL A 78 13.09 5.61 -12.49
CA VAL A 78 13.62 6.87 -11.94
C VAL A 78 14.80 7.40 -12.77
N PRO A 79 15.85 6.60 -13.11
CA PRO A 79 16.97 7.11 -13.90
C PRO A 79 16.57 7.61 -15.28
N TYR A 80 15.60 6.97 -15.93
CA TYR A 80 15.15 7.37 -17.27
C TYR A 80 14.30 8.64 -17.22
N LEU A 81 13.45 8.79 -16.21
CA LEU A 81 12.70 10.01 -15.97
C LEU A 81 13.63 11.19 -15.70
N LYS A 82 14.65 11.01 -14.85
CA LYS A 82 15.65 12.06 -14.60
C LYS A 82 16.55 12.36 -15.80
N LEU A 83 16.77 11.39 -16.69
CA LEU A 83 17.48 11.64 -17.94
C LEU A 83 16.65 12.49 -18.92
N LEU A 84 15.37 12.17 -19.07
CA LEU A 84 14.47 12.87 -20.00
C LEU A 84 13.96 14.21 -19.46
N TYR A 85 13.77 14.30 -18.15
CA TYR A 85 13.22 15.47 -17.45
C TYR A 85 14.02 15.75 -16.15
N PRO A 86 15.25 16.30 -16.25
CA PRO A 86 16.13 16.47 -15.09
C PRO A 86 15.51 17.22 -13.90
N GLY A 87 14.71 18.25 -14.18
CA GLY A 87 14.01 19.05 -13.16
C GLY A 87 12.63 18.52 -12.74
N LYS A 88 12.20 17.33 -13.19
CA LYS A 88 10.90 16.77 -12.79
C LYS A 88 10.98 16.28 -11.33
N PRO A 89 10.08 16.72 -10.42
CA PRO A 89 9.98 16.14 -9.10
C PRO A 89 9.51 14.69 -9.15
N ILE A 90 10.29 13.81 -8.53
CA ILE A 90 10.03 12.38 -8.43
C ILE A 90 10.01 11.96 -6.96
N VAL A 91 8.87 11.43 -6.54
CA VAL A 91 8.73 10.74 -5.26
C VAL A 91 8.81 9.24 -5.52
N LEU A 92 9.67 8.54 -4.81
CA LEU A 92 9.82 7.09 -4.89
C LEU A 92 9.36 6.44 -3.59
N HIS A 93 8.34 5.58 -3.66
CA HIS A 93 7.73 4.93 -2.49
C HIS A 93 7.88 3.42 -2.56
N TYR A 94 8.58 2.86 -1.58
CA TYR A 94 8.80 1.42 -1.43
C TYR A 94 7.81 0.81 -0.42
N HIS A 95 7.36 -0.43 -0.69
CA HIS A 95 6.22 -1.02 0.03
C HIS A 95 6.48 -2.35 0.75
N GLY A 96 7.66 -2.96 0.61
CA GLY A 96 7.95 -4.28 1.17
C GLY A 96 9.20 -4.94 0.59
N SER A 97 9.02 -6.12 0.00
CA SER A 97 10.10 -6.96 -0.55
C SER A 97 10.84 -6.35 -1.74
N ASP A 98 10.27 -5.28 -2.32
CA ASP A 98 10.92 -4.44 -3.31
C ASP A 98 12.16 -3.73 -2.73
N ILE A 99 12.22 -3.42 -1.44
CA ILE A 99 13.40 -2.75 -0.84
C ILE A 99 14.01 -3.47 0.35
N ARG A 100 13.28 -4.36 1.04
CA ARG A 100 13.77 -5.06 2.25
C ARG A 100 15.14 -5.70 2.03
N GLY A 101 16.14 -5.27 2.80
CA GLY A 101 17.54 -5.74 2.72
C GLY A 101 18.25 -5.43 1.40
N LYS A 102 17.79 -4.43 0.63
CA LYS A 102 18.27 -4.10 -0.72
C LYS A 102 18.60 -2.63 -0.90
N TRP A 103 18.69 -1.84 0.16
CA TRP A 103 18.93 -0.40 0.05
C TRP A 103 20.23 -0.08 -0.66
N LEU A 104 21.35 -0.73 -0.31
CA LEU A 104 22.62 -0.51 -1.02
C LEU A 104 22.53 -0.92 -2.49
N GLN A 105 21.93 -2.08 -2.78
CA GLN A 105 21.78 -2.60 -4.14
C GLN A 105 20.92 -1.69 -5.05
N LYS A 106 19.92 -1.03 -4.46
CA LYS A 106 18.98 -0.15 -5.16
C LYS A 106 19.39 1.33 -5.17
N ARG A 107 20.57 1.66 -4.62
CA ARG A 107 21.10 3.04 -4.58
C ARG A 107 21.07 3.76 -5.90
N LYS A 108 21.44 3.08 -6.99
CA LYS A 108 21.41 3.65 -8.35
C LYS A 108 20.04 4.16 -8.81
N TYR A 109 18.96 3.73 -8.17
CA TYR A 109 17.59 4.18 -8.46
C TYR A 109 17.15 5.25 -7.47
N TRP A 110 17.14 4.94 -6.16
CA TRP A 110 16.59 5.85 -5.16
C TRP A 110 17.41 7.13 -4.99
N SER A 111 18.72 7.10 -5.26
CA SER A 111 19.57 8.30 -5.11
C SER A 111 19.30 9.39 -6.15
N LYS A 112 18.41 9.10 -7.11
CA LYS A 112 17.99 10.03 -8.16
C LYS A 112 16.57 10.56 -7.94
N ALA A 113 15.86 10.05 -6.93
CA ALA A 113 14.55 10.58 -6.55
C ALA A 113 14.73 11.81 -5.64
N ASP A 114 13.78 12.74 -5.69
CA ASP A 114 13.81 13.96 -4.89
C ASP A 114 13.22 13.73 -3.49
N ALA A 115 12.32 12.74 -3.36
CA ALA A 115 11.86 12.22 -2.08
C ALA A 115 11.80 10.70 -2.10
N ILE A 116 12.15 10.07 -0.97
CA ILE A 116 12.21 8.61 -0.81
C ILE A 116 11.31 8.25 0.36
N LEU A 117 10.32 7.39 0.12
CA LEU A 117 9.34 6.95 1.10
C LEU A 117 9.43 5.43 1.29
N TYR A 118 9.16 4.94 2.50
CA TYR A 118 9.03 3.50 2.78
C TYR A 118 7.84 3.21 3.70
N SER A 119 7.13 2.11 3.47
CA SER A 119 5.77 1.94 4.02
C SER A 119 5.62 1.17 5.32
N THR A 120 6.64 0.43 5.75
CA THR A 120 6.59 -0.33 7.01
C THR A 120 7.87 -0.14 7.80
N PRO A 121 7.82 -0.08 9.15
CA PRO A 121 8.99 0.15 9.97
C PRO A 121 10.10 -0.90 9.77
N ASP A 122 9.75 -2.14 9.43
CA ASP A 122 10.71 -3.24 9.18
C ASP A 122 11.60 -3.02 7.95
N LEU A 123 11.30 -2.03 7.10
CA LEU A 123 12.14 -1.68 5.95
C LEU A 123 13.31 -0.79 6.34
N LEU A 124 13.30 -0.18 7.53
CA LEU A 124 14.41 0.61 8.03
C LEU A 124 15.54 -0.31 8.47
N ASP A 125 16.72 -0.13 7.89
CA ASP A 125 17.96 -0.81 8.25
C ASP A 125 19.15 0.16 8.21
N ASN A 126 20.36 -0.37 8.45
CA ASN A 126 21.60 0.40 8.46
C ASN A 126 22.01 0.96 7.09
N GLU A 127 21.42 0.46 5.99
CA GLU A 127 21.69 0.91 4.63
C GLU A 127 20.65 1.92 4.12
N THR A 128 19.58 2.14 4.87
CA THR A 128 18.52 3.09 4.55
C THR A 128 19.09 4.51 4.49
N PRO A 129 18.85 5.27 3.40
CA PRO A 129 19.38 6.63 3.29
C PRO A 129 18.71 7.56 4.30
N ARG A 130 19.48 8.47 4.88
CA ARG A 130 19.03 9.37 5.98
C ARG A 130 17.84 10.24 5.61
N ASN A 131 17.66 10.54 4.33
CA ASN A 131 16.53 11.33 3.82
C ASN A 131 15.31 10.48 3.43
N ALA A 132 15.34 9.15 3.63
CA ALA A 132 14.14 8.33 3.48
C ALA A 132 13.15 8.59 4.61
N VAL A 133 11.87 8.71 4.27
CA VAL A 133 10.80 9.06 5.21
C VAL A 133 9.83 7.88 5.36
N TYR A 134 9.55 7.49 6.60
CA TYR A 134 8.50 6.52 6.89
C TYR A 134 7.13 7.10 6.50
N MET A 135 6.42 6.42 5.60
CA MET A 135 5.10 6.80 5.11
C MET A 135 4.16 5.58 5.09
N PRO A 136 3.31 5.41 6.13
CA PRO A 136 2.46 4.23 6.26
C PRO A 136 1.51 4.05 5.07
N ASN A 137 1.16 2.80 4.77
CA ASN A 137 0.16 2.50 3.75
C ASN A 137 -1.24 2.95 4.22
N PRO A 138 -1.95 3.81 3.46
CA PRO A 138 -3.29 4.21 3.83
C PRO A 138 -4.31 3.09 3.61
N VAL A 139 -5.37 3.09 4.42
CA VAL A 139 -6.55 2.23 4.21
C VAL A 139 -7.67 3.06 3.61
N ASP A 140 -8.37 2.55 2.59
CA ASP A 140 -9.54 3.25 2.06
C ASP A 140 -10.73 3.07 3.01
N THR A 141 -10.90 3.99 3.95
CA THR A 141 -11.95 3.91 4.98
C THR A 141 -13.37 4.16 4.44
N ASP A 142 -13.52 4.61 3.19
CA ASP A 142 -14.83 4.61 2.53
C ASP A 142 -15.23 3.21 2.07
N LEU A 143 -14.25 2.35 1.76
CA LEU A 143 -14.48 0.99 1.27
C LEU A 143 -14.43 -0.03 2.41
N PHE A 144 -13.46 0.12 3.32
CA PHE A 144 -13.29 -0.72 4.48
C PHE A 144 -13.83 0.00 5.70
N HIS A 145 -15.04 -0.37 6.10
CA HIS A 145 -15.70 0.14 7.27
C HIS A 145 -16.57 -0.97 7.90
N PRO A 146 -16.93 -0.84 9.19
CA PRO A 146 -17.83 -1.78 9.83
C PRO A 146 -19.19 -1.81 9.11
N PRO A 147 -19.88 -2.96 9.09
CA PRO A 147 -21.22 -3.04 8.53
C PRO A 147 -22.20 -2.22 9.39
N SER A 148 -23.31 -1.79 8.80
CA SER A 148 -24.36 -1.06 9.52
C SER A 148 -25.03 -1.92 10.60
N GLU A 149 -25.09 -3.24 10.39
CA GLU A 149 -25.58 -4.23 11.34
C GLU A 149 -24.51 -5.27 11.59
N ASP A 150 -24.21 -5.56 12.86
CA ASP A 150 -23.24 -6.59 13.21
C ASP A 150 -23.87 -7.98 13.11
N LYS A 151 -23.58 -8.67 12.01
CA LYS A 151 -23.98 -10.06 11.74
C LYS A 151 -22.78 -11.01 11.68
N ARG A 152 -21.65 -10.63 12.29
CA ARG A 152 -20.44 -11.45 12.31
C ARG A 152 -20.69 -12.77 13.01
N ARG A 153 -20.06 -13.83 12.50
CA ARG A 153 -20.05 -15.12 13.17
C ARG A 153 -19.25 -15.01 14.47
N GLN A 154 -19.91 -15.29 15.59
CA GLN A 154 -19.28 -15.22 16.92
C GLN A 154 -18.13 -16.23 17.03
N ASN A 155 -17.04 -15.84 17.71
CA ASN A 155 -15.86 -16.68 17.91
C ASN A 155 -15.26 -17.23 16.60
N SER A 156 -15.40 -16.49 15.50
CA SER A 156 -14.84 -16.86 14.20
C SER A 156 -13.61 -16.04 13.86
N VAL A 157 -12.64 -16.68 13.21
CA VAL A 157 -11.42 -16.03 12.75
C VAL A 157 -11.09 -16.41 11.32
N LEU A 158 -10.85 -15.41 10.48
CA LEU A 158 -10.36 -15.61 9.11
C LEU A 158 -8.84 -15.55 9.07
N ALA A 159 -8.21 -16.43 8.31
CA ALA A 159 -6.80 -16.33 7.96
C ALA A 159 -6.59 -16.62 6.46
N PHE A 160 -5.84 -15.76 5.76
CA PHE A 160 -5.42 -16.06 4.38
C PHE A 160 -4.12 -16.86 4.38
N VAL A 161 -4.03 -17.89 3.53
CA VAL A 161 -2.87 -18.82 3.46
C VAL A 161 -1.59 -18.19 2.85
N TYR A 162 -1.50 -16.87 2.81
CA TYR A 162 -0.40 -16.12 2.20
C TYR A 162 0.57 -15.58 3.27
N HIS A 163 1.83 -16.03 3.24
CA HIS A 163 2.85 -15.74 4.29
C HIS A 163 2.40 -16.11 5.71
N LEU A 164 1.63 -17.19 5.82
CA LEU A 164 1.04 -17.67 7.06
C LEU A 164 1.58 -19.06 7.43
N ASP A 165 2.18 -19.17 8.61
CA ASP A 165 2.41 -20.46 9.28
C ASP A 165 1.07 -20.94 9.88
N LYS A 166 0.48 -21.96 9.25
CA LYS A 166 -0.81 -22.51 9.70
C LYS A 166 -0.75 -23.06 11.13
N ASN A 167 0.38 -23.62 11.56
CA ASN A 167 0.49 -24.19 12.91
C ASN A 167 0.46 -23.08 13.97
N LYS A 168 1.19 -21.97 13.73
CA LYS A 168 1.11 -20.77 14.58
C LYS A 168 -0.30 -20.18 14.57
N ALA A 169 -0.91 -20.04 13.39
CA ALA A 169 -2.28 -19.52 13.27
C ALA A 169 -3.29 -20.38 14.05
N TYR A 170 -3.20 -21.71 13.97
CA TYR A 170 -4.01 -22.63 14.77
C TYR A 170 -3.76 -22.46 16.27
N ALA A 171 -2.51 -22.32 16.69
CA ALA A 171 -2.16 -22.09 18.09
C ALA A 171 -2.77 -20.77 18.61
N TYR A 172 -2.73 -19.71 17.81
CA TYR A 172 -3.36 -18.44 18.13
C TYR A 172 -4.89 -18.54 18.22
N ALA A 173 -5.54 -19.17 17.23
CA ALA A 173 -6.98 -19.39 17.29
C ALA A 173 -7.38 -20.19 18.54
N LYS A 174 -6.63 -21.24 18.87
CA LYS A 174 -6.84 -22.06 20.09
C LYS A 174 -6.66 -21.25 21.37
N LYS A 175 -5.63 -20.38 21.46
CA LYS A 175 -5.39 -19.48 22.61
C LYS A 175 -6.63 -18.65 22.95
N TYR A 176 -7.39 -18.23 21.94
CA TYR A 176 -8.58 -17.38 22.09
C TYR A 176 -9.92 -18.12 21.93
N GLY A 177 -9.92 -19.46 21.81
CA GLY A 177 -11.14 -20.24 21.66
C GLY A 177 -11.90 -20.01 20.36
N LEU A 178 -11.19 -19.68 19.27
CA LEU A 178 -11.77 -19.29 17.99
C LEU A 178 -11.84 -20.45 16.99
N SER A 179 -12.91 -20.48 16.19
CA SER A 179 -13.04 -21.34 15.01
C SER A 179 -12.37 -20.66 13.81
N VAL A 180 -11.35 -21.30 13.24
CA VAL A 180 -10.54 -20.72 12.16
C VAL A 180 -11.00 -21.21 10.78
N ASP A 181 -11.24 -20.26 9.89
CA ASP A 181 -11.40 -20.50 8.46
C ASP A 181 -10.12 -20.08 7.72
N PHE A 182 -9.50 -21.01 7.01
CA PHE A 182 -8.39 -20.72 6.11
C PHE A 182 -8.89 -20.52 4.68
N LEU A 183 -8.57 -19.40 4.07
CA LEU A 183 -8.92 -19.11 2.68
C LEU A 183 -7.69 -18.77 1.83
N GLU A 184 -7.76 -19.08 0.55
CA GLU A 184 -6.82 -18.54 -0.43
C GLU A 184 -7.17 -17.07 -0.74
N ARG A 185 -6.16 -16.25 -1.05
CA ARG A 185 -6.39 -14.86 -1.47
C ARG A 185 -6.89 -14.86 -2.92
N ALA A 186 -8.20 -15.04 -3.11
CA ALA A 186 -8.85 -15.10 -4.43
C ALA A 186 -10.09 -14.19 -4.54
N ILE A 187 -10.14 -13.13 -3.73
CA ILE A 187 -11.31 -12.25 -3.60
C ILE A 187 -11.04 -10.91 -4.30
N PRO A 188 -11.92 -10.43 -5.19
CA PRO A 188 -11.79 -9.10 -5.75
C PRO A 188 -11.69 -8.03 -4.65
N TYR A 189 -10.87 -7.01 -4.86
CA TYR A 189 -10.53 -6.02 -3.82
C TYR A 189 -11.76 -5.31 -3.26
N ARG A 190 -12.73 -4.99 -4.13
CA ARG A 190 -13.99 -4.33 -3.75
C ARG A 190 -14.92 -5.22 -2.92
N ASP A 191 -14.77 -6.55 -3.01
CA ASP A 191 -15.59 -7.51 -2.28
C ASP A 191 -14.94 -7.93 -0.96
N MET A 192 -13.68 -7.55 -0.74
CA MET A 192 -12.93 -7.89 0.47
C MET A 192 -13.61 -7.38 1.76
N PRO A 193 -14.15 -6.15 1.85
CA PRO A 193 -14.85 -5.70 3.05
C PRO A 193 -16.04 -6.61 3.41
N SER A 194 -16.81 -7.06 2.41
CA SER A 194 -17.94 -7.97 2.62
C SER A 194 -17.47 -9.28 3.24
N LYS A 195 -16.38 -9.86 2.73
CA LYS A 195 -15.83 -11.11 3.28
C LYS A 195 -15.31 -10.90 4.70
N LEU A 196 -14.52 -9.84 4.94
CA LEU A 196 -13.98 -9.54 6.27
C LEU A 196 -15.11 -9.37 7.29
N ASN A 197 -16.19 -8.67 6.91
CA ASN A 197 -17.33 -8.41 7.79
C ASN A 197 -18.18 -9.65 8.14
N GLU A 198 -17.87 -10.84 7.61
CA GLU A 198 -18.46 -12.11 8.08
C GLU A 198 -17.84 -12.62 9.39
N TYR A 199 -16.67 -12.09 9.78
CA TYR A 199 -15.84 -12.60 10.87
C TYR A 199 -15.65 -11.58 11.97
N GLU A 200 -15.44 -12.07 13.20
CA GLU A 200 -15.10 -11.24 14.35
C GLU A 200 -13.60 -10.96 14.46
N TYR A 201 -12.78 -11.95 14.10
CA TYR A 201 -11.33 -11.88 14.15
C TYR A 201 -10.68 -12.10 12.78
N TYR A 202 -9.47 -11.58 12.64
CA TYR A 202 -8.57 -11.90 11.53
C TYR A 202 -7.18 -12.26 12.07
N ILE A 203 -6.57 -13.35 11.60
CA ILE A 203 -5.16 -13.68 11.87
C ILE A 203 -4.31 -13.12 10.74
N ASP A 204 -3.36 -12.27 11.08
CA ASP A 204 -2.40 -11.72 10.14
C ASP A 204 -1.25 -12.69 9.82
N GLN A 205 -0.39 -12.30 8.87
CA GLN A 205 0.87 -12.99 8.57
C GLN A 205 1.70 -13.23 9.85
N THR A 206 2.41 -14.38 9.90
CA THR A 206 3.08 -14.85 11.14
C THR A 206 4.59 -14.58 11.18
N GLU A 207 5.19 -14.19 10.05
CA GLU A 207 6.65 -14.14 9.92
C GLU A 207 7.21 -12.71 9.87
N ILE A 208 6.40 -11.72 9.48
CA ILE A 208 6.84 -10.34 9.32
C ILE A 208 6.33 -9.53 10.52
N PRO A 209 7.22 -8.83 11.27
CA PRO A 209 6.85 -8.08 12.45
C PRO A 209 6.21 -6.72 12.11
N SER A 210 5.24 -6.72 11.20
CA SER A 210 4.44 -5.55 10.82
C SER A 210 3.05 -5.98 10.34
N LEU A 211 2.06 -5.13 10.61
CA LEU A 211 0.69 -5.36 10.15
C LEU A 211 0.65 -5.37 8.62
N SER A 212 0.08 -6.42 8.04
CA SER A 212 -0.15 -6.47 6.60
C SER A 212 -1.21 -5.47 6.16
N LYS A 213 -1.28 -5.19 4.86
CA LYS A 213 -2.33 -4.35 4.29
C LYS A 213 -3.73 -4.91 4.60
N THR A 214 -3.88 -6.23 4.53
CA THR A 214 -5.16 -6.90 4.81
C THR A 214 -5.53 -6.82 6.29
N ALA A 215 -4.55 -6.90 7.21
CA ALA A 215 -4.82 -6.68 8.63
C ALA A 215 -5.29 -5.26 8.92
N LEU A 216 -4.65 -4.26 8.32
CA LEU A 216 -5.10 -2.86 8.45
C LEU A 216 -6.52 -2.67 7.89
N GLU A 217 -6.84 -3.32 6.77
CA GLU A 217 -8.20 -3.36 6.19
C GLU A 217 -9.22 -4.05 7.12
N ALA A 218 -8.84 -5.16 7.76
CA ALA A 218 -9.67 -5.84 8.75
C ALA A 218 -9.95 -4.96 9.97
N LEU A 219 -8.93 -4.26 10.49
CA LEU A 219 -9.08 -3.29 11.58
C LEU A 219 -10.02 -2.14 11.18
N ALA A 220 -9.93 -1.65 9.94
CA ALA A 220 -10.84 -0.62 9.43
C ALA A 220 -12.29 -1.12 9.32
N CYS A 221 -12.48 -2.40 8.98
CA CYS A 221 -13.75 -3.09 9.07
C CYS A 221 -14.21 -3.37 10.52
N GLY A 222 -13.41 -3.06 11.54
CA GLY A 222 -13.76 -3.27 12.95
C GLY A 222 -13.52 -4.69 13.48
N LEU A 223 -12.74 -5.51 12.78
CA LEU A 223 -12.32 -6.82 13.27
C LEU A 223 -11.21 -6.69 14.31
N LYS A 224 -11.12 -7.66 15.22
CA LYS A 224 -9.94 -7.85 16.06
C LYS A 224 -8.87 -8.59 15.26
N VAL A 225 -7.68 -8.04 15.17
CA VAL A 225 -6.56 -8.67 14.46
C VAL A 225 -5.61 -9.33 15.43
N ILE A 226 -5.30 -10.61 15.21
CA ILE A 226 -4.23 -11.33 15.89
C ILE A 226 -2.96 -11.17 15.05
N ARG A 227 -1.94 -10.57 15.64
CA ARG A 227 -0.66 -10.24 14.97
C ARG A 227 0.30 -11.44 14.92
N TRP A 228 1.44 -11.22 14.27
CA TRP A 228 2.56 -12.17 14.16
C TRP A 228 3.11 -12.68 15.50
N ASP A 229 2.89 -11.95 16.60
CA ASP A 229 3.30 -12.31 17.96
C ASP A 229 2.17 -12.98 18.77
N GLY A 230 1.00 -13.16 18.17
CA GLY A 230 -0.18 -13.75 18.82
C GLY A 230 -0.93 -12.79 19.74
N GLU A 231 -0.62 -11.50 19.72
CA GLU A 231 -1.35 -10.47 20.46
C GLU A 231 -2.44 -9.81 19.60
N ILE A 232 -3.48 -9.30 20.27
CA ILE A 232 -4.64 -8.69 19.61
C ILE A 232 -4.49 -7.17 19.51
N VAL A 233 -4.86 -6.63 18.35
CA VAL A 233 -5.16 -5.20 18.14
C VAL A 233 -6.58 -5.09 17.59
N ASP A 234 -7.34 -4.10 18.04
CA ASP A 234 -8.78 -3.99 17.73
C ASP A 234 -9.18 -2.66 17.06
N LYS A 235 -8.20 -1.80 16.77
CA LYS A 235 -8.41 -0.52 16.10
C LYS A 235 -7.38 -0.28 15.02
N LEU A 236 -7.81 0.32 13.91
CA LEU A 236 -6.91 0.81 12.87
C LEU A 236 -5.98 1.86 13.50
N PRO A 237 -4.64 1.69 13.44
CA PRO A 237 -3.75 2.71 13.95
C PRO A 237 -3.93 4.00 13.15
N GLU A 238 -4.00 5.10 13.88
CA GLU A 238 -4.45 6.37 13.34
C GLU A 238 -3.54 6.89 12.21
N GLU A 239 -2.24 6.56 12.23
CA GLU A 239 -1.31 6.91 11.15
C GLU A 239 -1.64 6.26 9.79
N HIS A 240 -2.45 5.20 9.76
CA HIS A 240 -2.91 4.54 8.53
C HIS A 240 -4.21 5.13 7.98
N ARG A 241 -4.83 6.09 8.68
CA ARG A 241 -6.00 6.79 8.15
C ARG A 241 -5.62 7.58 6.91
N PRO A 242 -6.40 7.48 5.82
CA PRO A 242 -6.00 8.00 4.53
C PRO A 242 -5.79 9.52 4.57
N GLU A 243 -6.59 10.26 5.34
CA GLU A 243 -6.48 11.71 5.50
C GLU A 243 -5.16 12.13 6.16
N LYS A 244 -4.63 11.32 7.08
CA LYS A 244 -3.33 11.59 7.72
C LYS A 244 -2.17 11.31 6.79
N VAL A 245 -2.21 10.18 6.09
CA VAL A 245 -1.17 9.79 5.13
C VAL A 245 -1.08 10.82 4.01
N VAL A 246 -2.20 11.14 3.36
CA VAL A 246 -2.19 12.07 2.22
C VAL A 246 -1.82 13.49 2.62
N ARG A 247 -2.13 13.94 3.85
CA ARG A 247 -1.66 15.23 4.35
C ARG A 247 -0.13 15.30 4.44
N ARG A 248 0.52 14.24 4.95
CA ARG A 248 1.99 14.17 5.03
C ARG A 248 2.62 14.10 3.63
N ILE A 249 2.03 13.35 2.72
CA ILE A 249 2.50 13.31 1.32
C ILE A 249 2.29 14.67 0.64
N TRP A 250 1.20 15.38 0.95
CA TRP A 250 0.90 16.68 0.38
C TRP A 250 1.94 17.73 0.79
N GLU A 251 2.39 17.70 2.05
CA GLU A 251 3.48 18.55 2.53
C GLU A 251 4.77 18.31 1.74
N ILE A 252 5.09 17.04 1.44
CA ILE A 252 6.24 16.67 0.59
C ILE A 252 6.06 17.23 -0.82
N TYR A 253 4.87 17.08 -1.42
CA TYR A 253 4.58 17.63 -2.74
C TYR A 253 4.71 19.15 -2.79
N GLN A 254 4.20 19.85 -1.78
CA GLN A 254 4.32 21.30 -1.68
C GLN A 254 5.78 21.75 -1.56
N GLN A 255 6.58 21.04 -0.77
CA GLN A 255 8.00 21.34 -0.64
C GLN A 255 8.73 21.17 -1.97
N LEU A 256 8.51 20.04 -2.65
CA LEU A 256 9.15 19.76 -3.94
C LEU A 256 8.80 20.77 -5.03
N ILE A 257 7.58 21.31 -5.05
CA ILE A 257 7.18 22.34 -6.01
C ILE A 257 7.77 23.72 -5.67
N LYS A 258 7.97 24.03 -4.38
CA LYS A 258 8.62 25.28 -3.96
C LYS A 258 10.11 25.31 -4.28
N ASP A 259 10.75 24.14 -4.31
CA ASP A 259 12.18 23.98 -4.58
C ASP A 259 12.53 23.91 -6.08
N MET A 260 11.53 23.97 -6.96
CA MET A 260 11.68 24.03 -8.43
C MET A 260 11.96 25.45 -8.92
#